data_AF-A0A4U1MF95-F1
#
_entry.id   AF-A0A4U1MF95-F1
#
_cell.length_a   1.000
_cell.length_b   1.000
_cell.length_c   1.000
_cell.angle_alpha   90.00
_cell.angle_beta   90.00
_cell.angle_gamma   90.00
#
_symmetry.space_group_name_H-M   'P 1'
#
loop_
_entity.id
_entity.type
_entity.pdbx_description
1 polymer ?
#
loop_
_entity_poly.entity_id
_entity_poly.type
_entity_poly.pdbx_seq_one_letter_code
_entity_poly.pdbx_strand_id
1 'polypeptide(L)'
;MRGIPTFVLLGLLLIITGCNNQSADTGSFQAKGQNEQWEVTSEYKVEEKRFSENAVLTYIGEGTPKNVSYEWKFPEEMGKGSIGKFSSLDPGQVTFEKATSGGSPKTKKNKLEFYKKHIENTSIVISWRKNGEHKTEIPVKIK
;
A
#
# COMPACT_ATOMS: atom_id res chain seq x y z
N MET A 1 -9.46 -41.81 58.84
CA MET A 1 -8.25 -42.32 58.15
C MET A 1 -8.00 -41.46 56.93
N ARG A 2 -6.86 -40.77 56.92
CA ARG A 2 -6.41 -39.84 55.86
C ARG A 2 -5.59 -40.65 54.86
N GLY A 3 -5.94 -40.59 53.57
CA GLY A 3 -5.08 -41.03 52.48
C GLY A 3 -4.57 -39.81 51.72
N ILE A 4 -3.26 -39.61 51.71
CA ILE A 4 -2.54 -38.61 50.89
C ILE A 4 -1.63 -39.39 49.90
N PRO A 5 -0.92 -38.74 48.96
CA PRO A 5 -1.30 -38.56 47.55
C PRO A 5 -0.32 -39.27 46.60
N THR A 6 -0.70 -39.59 45.36
CA THR A 6 0.29 -39.88 44.30
C THR A 6 -0.37 -39.63 42.93
N PHE A 7 -0.03 -38.50 42.29
CA PHE A 7 0.71 -38.46 41.02
C PHE A 7 0.26 -39.50 40.01
N VAL A 8 -0.40 -39.10 38.91
CA VAL A 8 -0.16 -39.54 37.53
C VAL A 8 -0.92 -38.59 36.58
N LEU A 9 -0.29 -38.33 35.43
CA LEU A 9 -0.81 -37.71 34.20
C LEU A 9 -0.69 -36.18 34.03
N LEU A 10 0.57 -35.75 34.06
CA LEU A 10 1.19 -35.06 32.93
C LEU A 10 0.59 -35.59 31.59
N GLY A 11 -0.28 -34.80 30.96
CA GLY A 11 -1.06 -35.25 29.80
C GLY A 11 -1.55 -34.10 28.93
N LEU A 12 -0.62 -33.50 28.20
CA LEU A 12 -0.83 -33.16 26.79
C LEU A 12 -2.02 -32.23 26.45
N LEU A 13 -1.96 -30.97 26.89
CA LEU A 13 -2.64 -29.87 26.19
C LEU A 13 -1.66 -28.73 25.90
N LEU A 14 -0.47 -29.11 25.43
CA LEU A 14 0.24 -28.32 24.44
C LEU A 14 -0.59 -28.38 23.17
N ILE A 15 -1.58 -27.49 23.07
CA ILE A 15 -2.15 -27.11 21.78
C ILE A 15 -1.03 -26.33 21.10
N ILE A 16 -0.18 -27.08 20.38
CA ILE A 16 0.88 -26.56 19.53
C ILE A 16 0.17 -25.71 18.48
N THR A 17 0.11 -24.40 18.74
CA THR A 17 0.24 -23.29 17.78
C THR A 17 -0.02 -23.65 16.32
N GLY A 18 -1.23 -24.11 16.03
CA GLY A 18 -1.74 -24.21 14.66
C GLY A 18 -2.30 -22.86 14.25
N CYS A 19 -1.43 -21.96 13.80
CA CYS A 19 -1.73 -20.81 12.93
C CYS A 19 -0.59 -19.79 13.05
N ASN A 20 0.25 -19.66 12.02
CA ASN A 20 0.14 -18.56 11.06
C ASN A 20 1.39 -18.57 10.16
N ASN A 21 1.55 -19.59 9.32
CA ASN A 21 2.44 -19.47 8.17
C ASN A 21 1.75 -18.61 7.12
N GLN A 22 1.45 -17.35 7.47
CA GLN A 22 1.23 -16.32 6.49
C GLN A 22 2.57 -16.20 5.76
N SER A 23 2.66 -16.82 4.58
CA SER A 23 3.93 -16.93 3.88
C SER A 23 4.56 -15.54 3.81
N ALA A 24 5.82 -15.40 4.22
CA ALA A 24 6.55 -14.12 4.18
C ALA A 24 6.66 -13.53 2.74
N ASP A 25 6.13 -14.27 1.76
CA ASP A 25 6.10 -13.99 0.35
C ASP A 25 4.79 -13.38 -0.14
N THR A 26 3.73 -13.36 0.66
CA THR A 26 2.41 -12.84 0.21
C THR A 26 1.72 -12.03 1.30
N GLY A 27 0.99 -11.00 0.89
CA GLY A 27 0.18 -10.21 1.80
C GLY A 27 -0.25 -8.89 1.17
N SER A 28 -1.01 -8.11 1.92
CA SER A 28 -1.38 -6.75 1.55
C SER A 28 -0.85 -5.77 2.58
N PHE A 29 -0.55 -4.55 2.14
CA PHE A 29 -0.20 -3.45 3.02
C PHE A 29 -0.63 -2.12 2.40
N GLN A 30 -0.79 -1.10 3.24
CA GLN A 30 -1.16 0.24 2.79
C GLN A 30 -0.02 1.21 3.03
N ALA A 31 0.09 2.19 2.14
CA ALA A 31 0.91 3.37 2.36
C ALA A 31 0.07 4.64 2.21
N LYS A 32 0.43 5.67 2.96
CA LYS A 32 -0.21 6.97 2.95
C LYS A 32 0.80 8.08 2.77
N GLY A 33 0.40 9.13 2.07
CA GLY A 33 1.14 10.38 1.93
C GLY A 33 0.16 11.55 1.97
N GLN A 34 0.57 12.68 2.52
CA GLN A 34 -0.27 13.86 2.59
C GLN A 34 0.57 15.14 2.53
N ASN A 35 0.00 16.20 1.95
CA ASN A 35 0.47 17.57 2.07
C ASN A 35 -0.72 18.52 2.32
N GLU A 36 -0.55 19.82 2.09
CA GLU A 36 -1.60 20.82 2.30
C GLU A 36 -2.80 20.70 1.35
N GLN A 37 -2.63 20.09 0.17
CA GLN A 37 -3.66 20.06 -0.87
C GLN A 37 -4.15 18.65 -1.23
N TRP A 38 -3.42 17.61 -0.86
CA TRP A 38 -3.69 16.24 -1.30
C TRP A 38 -3.43 15.24 -0.17
N GLU A 39 -4.33 14.27 -0.05
CA GLU A 39 -4.11 13.00 0.63
C GLU A 39 -4.02 11.89 -0.41
N VAL A 40 -3.10 10.95 -0.22
CA VAL A 40 -2.98 9.76 -1.05
C VAL A 40 -2.97 8.52 -0.16
N THR A 41 -3.82 7.56 -0.50
CA THR A 41 -3.81 6.22 0.11
C THR A 41 -3.58 5.19 -1.00
N SER A 42 -2.51 4.42 -0.88
CA SER A 42 -2.18 3.33 -1.79
C SER A 42 -2.36 1.99 -1.09
N GLU A 43 -2.96 1.03 -1.79
CA GLU A 43 -3.04 -0.36 -1.37
C GLU A 43 -2.15 -1.21 -2.28
N TYR A 44 -1.30 -1.99 -1.65
CA TYR A 44 -0.37 -2.91 -2.30
C TYR A 44 -0.73 -4.33 -1.94
N LYS A 45 -0.77 -5.21 -2.95
CA LYS A 45 -0.98 -6.64 -2.77
C LYS A 45 0.15 -7.42 -3.42
N VAL A 46 0.80 -8.25 -2.64
CA VAL A 46 1.88 -9.16 -3.03
C VAL A 46 1.33 -10.58 -2.99
N GLU A 47 1.37 -11.24 -4.14
CA GLU A 47 0.95 -12.61 -4.35
C GLU A 47 2.15 -13.41 -4.91
N GLU A 48 2.04 -14.74 -4.99
CA GLU A 48 3.14 -15.58 -5.44
C GLU A 48 3.71 -15.16 -6.81
N LYS A 49 2.83 -14.81 -7.75
CA LYS A 49 3.20 -14.50 -9.14
C LYS A 49 2.88 -13.07 -9.55
N ARG A 50 2.28 -12.28 -8.65
CA ARG A 50 1.79 -10.94 -8.98
C ARG A 50 2.04 -9.97 -7.84
N PHE A 51 2.38 -8.75 -8.21
CA PHE A 51 2.33 -7.59 -7.35
C PHE A 51 1.40 -6.57 -8.00
N SER A 52 0.37 -6.12 -7.27
CA SER A 52 -0.59 -5.13 -7.72
C SER A 52 -0.66 -3.94 -6.79
N GLU A 53 -1.03 -2.81 -7.36
CA GLU A 53 -1.19 -1.54 -6.69
C GLU A 53 -2.48 -0.86 -7.14
N ASN A 54 -3.25 -0.39 -6.16
CA ASN A 54 -4.35 0.54 -6.31
C ASN A 54 -4.06 1.80 -5.51
N ALA A 55 -4.62 2.94 -5.90
CA ALA A 55 -4.51 4.14 -5.08
C ALA A 55 -5.71 5.06 -5.25
N VAL A 56 -5.97 5.81 -4.19
CA VAL A 56 -6.97 6.87 -4.13
C VAL A 56 -6.25 8.17 -3.81
N LEU A 57 -6.38 9.15 -4.70
CA LEU A 57 -5.90 10.52 -4.49
C LEU A 57 -7.10 11.39 -4.13
N THR A 58 -7.04 12.10 -3.02
CA THR A 58 -8.10 12.99 -2.55
C THR A 58 -7.57 14.41 -2.43
N TYR A 59 -8.15 15.33 -3.19
CA TYR A 59 -7.88 16.76 -3.06
C TYR A 59 -8.57 17.29 -1.80
N ILE A 60 -7.78 17.87 -0.89
CA ILE A 60 -8.23 18.45 0.38
C ILE A 60 -8.07 19.97 0.42
N GLY A 61 -7.58 20.57 -0.67
CA GLY A 61 -7.52 22.02 -0.83
C GLY A 61 -8.89 22.63 -1.16
N GLU A 62 -8.96 23.96 -1.15
CA GLU A 62 -10.20 24.66 -1.51
C GLU A 62 -10.54 24.54 -3.00
N GLY A 63 -11.83 24.49 -3.34
CA GLY A 63 -12.31 24.46 -4.73
C GLY A 63 -12.14 23.10 -5.41
N THR A 64 -12.27 23.07 -6.74
CA THR A 64 -12.22 21.82 -7.52
C THR A 64 -10.98 21.81 -8.42
N PRO A 65 -10.11 20.80 -8.33
CA PRO A 65 -8.96 20.69 -9.19
C PRO A 65 -9.40 20.29 -10.61
N LYS A 66 -8.70 20.78 -11.62
CA LYS A 66 -8.94 20.42 -13.04
C LYS A 66 -7.71 19.76 -13.64
N ASN A 67 -7.88 18.93 -14.67
CA ASN A 67 -6.79 18.31 -15.42
C ASN A 67 -5.77 17.60 -14.52
N VAL A 68 -6.25 16.75 -13.61
CA VAL A 68 -5.39 16.06 -12.65
C VAL A 68 -4.59 14.97 -13.38
N SER A 69 -3.29 14.95 -13.17
CA SER A 69 -2.39 13.90 -13.63
C SER A 69 -1.44 13.48 -12.52
N TYR A 70 -0.94 12.26 -12.61
CA TYR A 70 -0.07 11.69 -11.61
C TYR A 70 1.10 10.91 -12.21
N GLU A 71 2.17 10.82 -11.44
CA GLU A 71 3.30 9.97 -11.70
C GLU A 71 3.83 9.39 -10.39
N TRP A 72 3.85 8.07 -10.29
CA TRP A 72 4.52 7.36 -9.22
C TRP A 72 6.01 7.21 -9.54
N LYS A 73 6.83 7.69 -8.63
CA LYS A 73 8.28 7.52 -8.62
C LYS A 73 8.60 6.38 -7.65
N PHE A 74 8.68 5.16 -8.19
CA PHE A 74 9.21 4.03 -7.42
C PHE A 74 10.74 4.03 -7.48
N PRO A 75 11.40 3.48 -6.45
CA PRO A 75 12.84 3.27 -6.50
C PRO A 75 13.20 2.19 -7.53
N GLU A 76 14.41 2.28 -8.09
CA GLU A 76 14.87 1.47 -9.24
C GLU A 76 14.80 -0.04 -8.96
N GLU A 77 15.03 -0.44 -7.71
CA GLU A 77 14.99 -1.83 -7.24
C GLU A 77 13.61 -2.47 -7.45
N MET A 78 12.55 -1.68 -7.42
CA MET A 78 11.19 -2.15 -7.71
C MET A 78 10.96 -2.36 -9.21
N GLY A 79 11.82 -1.80 -10.07
CA GLY A 79 11.79 -1.90 -11.53
C GLY A 79 10.42 -1.57 -12.09
N LYS A 80 9.79 -0.52 -11.55
CA LYS A 80 8.44 -0.06 -11.86
C LYS A 80 8.44 1.46 -12.04
N GLY A 81 7.57 1.93 -12.92
CA GLY A 81 7.09 3.29 -12.99
C GLY A 81 5.59 3.24 -13.33
N SER A 82 4.79 4.15 -12.79
CA SER A 82 3.37 4.23 -13.15
C SER A 82 2.98 5.69 -13.38
N ILE A 83 2.54 6.01 -14.58
CA ILE A 83 2.07 7.34 -14.97
C ILE A 83 0.60 7.23 -15.40
N GLY A 84 -0.21 8.22 -15.06
CA GLY A 84 -1.61 8.27 -15.50
C GLY A 84 -2.18 9.68 -15.51
N LYS A 85 -3.33 9.83 -16.16
CA LYS A 85 -4.06 11.09 -16.29
C LYS A 85 -5.54 10.85 -16.10
N PHE A 86 -6.22 11.78 -15.44
CA PHE A 86 -7.68 11.82 -15.35
C PHE A 86 -8.19 12.89 -16.33
N SER A 87 -8.64 12.45 -17.51
CA SER A 87 -8.98 13.32 -18.64
C SER A 87 -10.44 13.78 -18.70
N SER A 88 -11.29 13.33 -17.79
CA SER A 88 -12.66 13.81 -17.62
C SER A 88 -12.99 13.76 -16.14
N LEU A 89 -13.25 14.93 -15.54
CA LEU A 89 -13.57 15.04 -14.12
C LEU A 89 -15.01 15.49 -13.98
N ASP A 90 -15.78 14.78 -13.17
CA ASP A 90 -17.13 15.20 -12.84
C ASP A 90 -17.10 16.55 -12.09
N PRO A 91 -18.11 17.42 -12.28
CA PRO A 91 -18.21 18.65 -11.50
C PRO A 91 -18.15 18.37 -10.00
N GLY A 92 -17.19 19.00 -9.31
CA GLY A 92 -16.98 18.81 -7.86
C GLY A 92 -16.19 17.56 -7.48
N GLN A 93 -15.68 16.78 -8.43
CA GLN A 93 -14.83 15.62 -8.14
C GLN A 93 -13.54 16.05 -7.45
N VAL A 94 -13.32 15.49 -6.25
CA VAL A 94 -12.10 15.68 -5.46
C VAL A 94 -11.36 14.36 -5.20
N THR A 95 -11.97 13.22 -5.52
CA THR A 95 -11.39 11.90 -5.33
C THR A 95 -11.13 11.24 -6.68
N PHE A 96 -9.93 10.68 -6.85
CA PHE A 96 -9.46 10.09 -8.10
C PHE A 96 -8.87 8.71 -7.83
N GLU A 97 -9.45 7.69 -8.44
CA GLU A 97 -8.99 6.31 -8.28
C GLU A 97 -8.03 5.94 -9.40
N LYS A 98 -6.78 5.65 -9.04
CA LYS A 98 -5.81 5.07 -9.96
C LYS A 98 -6.23 3.63 -10.24
N ALA A 99 -6.38 3.31 -11.53
CA ALA A 99 -6.61 1.94 -11.98
C ALA A 99 -5.52 0.98 -11.49
N THR A 100 -5.91 -0.26 -11.23
CA THR A 100 -4.99 -1.32 -10.80
C THR A 100 -3.86 -1.49 -11.79
N SER A 101 -2.62 -1.28 -11.33
CA SER A 101 -1.43 -1.60 -12.12
C SER A 101 -0.59 -2.65 -11.39
N GLY A 102 0.17 -3.43 -12.14
CA GLY A 102 0.83 -4.60 -11.57
C GLY A 102 1.84 -5.25 -12.49
N GLY A 103 2.59 -6.19 -11.94
CA GLY A 103 3.56 -7.00 -12.67
C GLY A 103 4.02 -8.19 -11.84
N SER A 104 4.94 -8.96 -12.39
CA SER A 104 5.56 -10.07 -11.65
C SER A 104 6.41 -9.54 -10.49
N PRO A 105 6.42 -10.21 -9.31
CA PRO A 105 7.30 -9.87 -8.21
C PRO A 105 8.77 -9.89 -8.64
N LYS A 106 9.55 -8.90 -8.18
CA LYS A 106 10.98 -8.80 -8.52
C LYS A 106 11.87 -9.78 -7.77
N THR A 107 11.44 -10.23 -6.59
CA THR A 107 12.13 -11.26 -5.81
C THR A 107 11.29 -12.54 -5.74
N LYS A 108 11.97 -13.69 -5.58
CA LYS A 108 11.32 -15.00 -5.39
C LYS A 108 11.05 -15.33 -3.93
N LYS A 109 11.77 -14.69 -2.99
CA LYS A 109 11.66 -14.88 -1.54
C LYS A 109 11.57 -13.53 -0.82
N ASN A 110 10.94 -13.52 0.34
CA ASN A 110 10.67 -12.35 1.17
C ASN A 110 10.01 -11.22 0.37
N LYS A 111 9.09 -11.57 -0.53
CA LYS A 111 8.48 -10.60 -1.46
C LYS A 111 7.79 -9.47 -0.71
N LEU A 112 7.02 -9.81 0.33
CA LEU A 112 6.27 -8.82 1.08
C LEU A 112 7.22 -7.82 1.75
N GLU A 113 8.23 -8.31 2.45
CA GLU A 113 9.22 -7.46 3.14
C GLU A 113 10.08 -6.65 2.17
N PHE A 114 10.44 -7.22 1.02
CA PHE A 114 11.09 -6.47 -0.06
C PHE A 114 10.25 -5.27 -0.48
N TYR A 115 8.95 -5.47 -0.76
CA TYR A 115 8.08 -4.38 -1.20
C TYR A 115 7.83 -3.36 -0.08
N LYS A 116 7.63 -3.79 1.16
CA LYS A 116 7.48 -2.87 2.29
C LYS A 116 8.70 -1.95 2.43
N LYS A 117 9.91 -2.52 2.43
CA LYS A 117 11.15 -1.75 2.60
C LYS A 117 11.34 -0.66 1.53
N HIS A 118 10.96 -0.93 0.28
CA HIS A 118 11.22 0.00 -0.82
C HIS A 118 10.07 0.99 -1.06
N ILE A 119 8.84 0.67 -0.64
CA ILE A 119 7.71 1.60 -0.76
C ILE A 119 7.93 2.87 0.07
N GLU A 120 8.67 2.81 1.17
CA GLU A 120 9.02 4.01 1.96
C GLU A 120 9.84 5.05 1.19
N ASN A 121 10.50 4.64 0.09
CA ASN A 121 11.24 5.52 -0.82
C ASN A 121 10.44 5.88 -2.07
N THR A 122 9.12 5.65 -2.07
CA THR A 122 8.24 6.00 -3.18
C THR A 122 7.64 7.39 -2.97
N SER A 123 7.54 8.15 -4.04
CA SER A 123 6.81 9.41 -4.06
C SER A 123 5.79 9.46 -5.19
N ILE A 124 4.79 10.32 -5.04
CA ILE A 124 3.75 10.53 -6.04
C ILE A 124 3.78 12.01 -6.41
N VAL A 125 4.04 12.26 -7.68
CA VAL A 125 3.99 13.59 -8.27
C VAL A 125 2.57 13.81 -8.81
N ILE A 126 1.88 14.82 -8.30
CA ILE A 126 0.53 15.19 -8.75
C ILE A 126 0.60 16.57 -9.40
N SER A 127 0.06 16.69 -10.61
CA SER A 127 -0.13 17.96 -11.29
C SER A 127 -1.61 18.22 -11.52
N TRP A 128 -2.06 19.45 -11.30
CA TRP A 128 -3.46 19.86 -11.48
C TRP A 128 -3.54 21.34 -11.85
N ARG A 129 -4.73 21.81 -12.23
CA ARG A 129 -5.02 23.22 -12.49
C ARG A 129 -6.03 23.81 -11.52
N LYS A 130 -5.69 24.97 -10.96
CA LYS A 130 -6.55 25.84 -10.15
C LYS A 130 -6.06 27.27 -10.33
N ASN A 131 -6.67 28.03 -11.25
CA ASN A 131 -6.22 29.38 -11.65
C ASN A 131 -4.75 29.45 -12.11
N GLY A 132 -4.26 28.35 -12.71
CA GLY A 132 -2.85 28.15 -13.04
C GLY A 132 -2.50 26.68 -12.96
N GLU A 133 -1.31 26.30 -13.44
CA GLU A 133 -0.79 24.94 -13.31
C GLU A 133 -0.03 24.80 -11.97
N HIS A 134 -0.36 23.75 -11.24
CA HIS A 134 0.23 23.41 -9.95
C HIS A 134 0.81 22.01 -10.02
N LYS A 135 1.89 21.79 -9.27
CA LYS A 135 2.57 20.51 -9.17
C LYS A 135 3.10 20.33 -7.76
N THR A 136 2.94 19.13 -7.22
CA THR A 136 3.50 18.76 -5.90
C THR A 136 4.00 17.33 -5.92
N GLU A 137 4.87 17.01 -4.98
CA GLU A 137 5.41 15.67 -4.78
C GLU A 137 5.14 15.25 -3.34
N ILE A 138 4.57 14.05 -3.18
CA ILE A 138 4.10 13.53 -1.90
C ILE A 138 4.83 12.22 -1.64
N PRO A 139 5.71 12.15 -0.62
CA PRO A 139 6.27 10.88 -0.20
C PRO A 139 5.18 10.00 0.42
N VAL A 140 5.21 8.69 0.13
CA VAL A 140 4.30 7.73 0.76
C VAL A 140 5.04 6.90 1.80
N LYS A 141 4.38 6.64 2.93
CA LYS A 141 4.91 5.86 4.05
C LYS A 141 3.93 4.77 4.44
N ILE A 142 4.45 3.63 4.85
CA ILE A 142 3.61 2.53 5.35
C ILE A 142 2.92 2.97 6.64
N LYS A 143 1.66 2.56 6.80
CA LYS A 143 0.86 2.81 8.00
C LYS A 143 0.96 1.66 9.00
#